data_AF-A0A433NE76-F1
#
_entry.id   AF-A0A433NE76-F1
#
_cell.length_a   1.000
_cell.length_b   1.000
_cell.length_c   1.000
_cell.angle_alpha   90.00
_cell.angle_beta   90.00
_cell.angle_gamma   90.00
#
_symmetry.space_group_name_H-M   'P 1'
#
loop_
_entity.id
_entity.type
_entity.pdbx_description
1 polymer ?
#
loop_
_entity_poly.entity_id
_entity_poly.type
_entity_poly.pdbx_seq_one_letter_code
_entity_poly.pdbx_strand_id
1 'polypeptide(L)'
;MFKPELLSPAGTLKNMRYAFAYGADAIYAGQPRYSLRVRNNEFNHQTLAQAINEAHELGKKFYVVVNIAPHNAKLKTFLRDLQPVIEMGPDALIMSDPGLIMLVRENFPQMDIHLSVQANAVNWATVKFWQQMGLTRVILSRELSLEEIAEIRQNVPDMELEIFVHGALCMAYSGRCLLSGYINKRDPNQGTCTNACRWEYKVQEGKEDEVGNIVHQHEPIAVKNVEPALGIGEPTDKVFMLEENMRPGEYMSAFEDEHGTYIMNSRDLRAIQHVERLTQMQVHSLKIEGRTKSFYYCARTAQVYRRAIDDAVAGKPFDPTLLETLEGLAHRGYTEGFLRRHVHEDYQNYDYGYSVSDRQQFVGEFTGVRRDGLAEVNVKNKFSCGDSVEMMTPNGNIQFTIDTMQNAKGQPTDVAPGNGHIVYLPVPDDVSLDYALLLRNLPGTTTRNPNVE
;
A
#
# COMPACT_ATOMS: atom_id res chain seq x y z
N MET A 1 -17.87 -20.98 -10.62
CA MET A 1 -16.90 -21.01 -9.50
C MET A 1 -17.12 -19.75 -8.66
N PHE A 2 -16.87 -19.80 -7.35
CA PHE A 2 -16.94 -18.62 -6.49
C PHE A 2 -15.93 -17.56 -6.96
N LYS A 3 -16.30 -16.27 -6.95
CA LYS A 3 -15.44 -15.16 -7.39
C LYS A 3 -15.24 -14.19 -6.21
N PRO A 4 -14.03 -14.14 -5.62
CA PRO A 4 -13.71 -13.16 -4.59
C PRO A 4 -13.86 -11.72 -5.08
N GLU A 5 -14.31 -10.84 -4.20
CA GLU A 5 -14.30 -9.39 -4.36
C GLU A 5 -12.84 -8.89 -4.34
N LEU A 6 -12.47 -8.04 -5.30
CA LEU A 6 -11.20 -7.31 -5.23
C LEU A 6 -11.41 -5.95 -4.53
N LEU A 7 -10.92 -5.82 -3.30
CA LEU A 7 -11.02 -4.61 -2.50
C LEU A 7 -9.72 -3.80 -2.57
N SER A 8 -9.80 -2.60 -3.17
CA SER A 8 -8.67 -1.70 -3.35
C SER A 8 -8.70 -0.50 -2.39
N PRO A 9 -7.54 0.06 -2.02
CA PRO A 9 -7.47 1.25 -1.19
C PRO A 9 -7.69 2.53 -1.99
N ALA A 10 -8.28 3.56 -1.38
CA ALA A 10 -8.26 4.91 -1.93
C ALA A 10 -7.87 5.96 -0.87
N GLY A 11 -6.94 6.83 -1.24
CA GLY A 11 -6.63 8.07 -0.50
C GLY A 11 -7.24 9.32 -1.13
N THR A 12 -7.64 9.25 -2.41
CA THR A 12 -8.24 10.33 -3.20
C THR A 12 -9.30 9.77 -4.15
N LEU A 13 -10.17 10.63 -4.69
CA LEU A 13 -11.11 10.25 -5.76
C LEU A 13 -10.38 9.70 -7.00
N LYS A 14 -9.20 10.25 -7.32
CA LYS A 14 -8.39 9.77 -8.44
C LYS A 14 -7.93 8.33 -8.22
N ASN A 15 -7.44 7.99 -7.02
CA ASN A 15 -7.08 6.61 -6.69
C ASN A 15 -8.27 5.66 -6.88
N MET A 16 -9.46 6.04 -6.39
CA MET A 16 -10.69 5.25 -6.50
C MET A 16 -11.04 4.97 -7.96
N ARG A 17 -11.12 6.01 -8.79
CA ARG A 17 -11.50 5.89 -10.21
C ARG A 17 -10.53 5.00 -10.99
N TYR A 18 -9.23 5.17 -10.78
CA TYR A 18 -8.22 4.29 -11.38
C TYR A 18 -8.36 2.84 -10.90
N ALA A 19 -8.56 2.60 -9.60
CA ALA A 19 -8.76 1.25 -9.10
C ALA A 19 -10.00 0.57 -9.72
N PHE A 20 -11.12 1.29 -9.85
CA PHE A 20 -12.31 0.77 -10.53
C PHE A 20 -12.08 0.50 -12.01
N ALA A 21 -11.45 1.44 -12.74
CA ALA A 21 -11.15 1.28 -14.16
C ALA A 21 -10.30 0.02 -14.42
N TYR A 22 -9.39 -0.32 -13.50
CA TYR A 22 -8.52 -1.48 -13.61
C TYR A 22 -9.03 -2.75 -12.89
N GLY A 23 -10.31 -2.77 -12.50
CA GLY A 23 -10.99 -4.00 -12.13
C GLY A 23 -11.23 -4.23 -10.63
N ALA A 24 -11.06 -3.23 -9.77
CA ALA A 24 -11.54 -3.31 -8.39
C ALA A 24 -13.08 -3.48 -8.36
N ASP A 25 -13.57 -4.27 -7.41
CA ASP A 25 -15.00 -4.49 -7.18
C ASP A 25 -15.53 -3.60 -6.06
N ALA A 26 -14.66 -3.26 -5.12
CA ALA A 26 -14.95 -2.40 -4.00
C ALA A 26 -13.75 -1.49 -3.67
N ILE A 27 -14.04 -0.37 -3.02
CA ILE A 27 -13.02 0.57 -2.51
C ILE A 27 -13.20 0.77 -1.02
N TYR A 28 -12.10 0.93 -0.30
CA TYR A 28 -12.15 1.44 1.08
C TYR A 28 -11.37 2.74 1.25
N ALA A 29 -11.98 3.68 1.97
CA ALA A 29 -11.39 4.97 2.31
C ALA A 29 -11.59 5.31 3.78
N GLY A 30 -10.71 6.13 4.34
CA GLY A 30 -10.79 6.52 5.74
C GLY A 30 -11.85 7.59 5.99
N GLN A 31 -12.65 7.43 7.06
CA GLN A 31 -13.33 8.58 7.63
C GLN A 31 -12.28 9.53 8.25
N PRO A 32 -12.35 10.85 7.99
CA PRO A 32 -11.59 11.83 8.76
C PRO A 32 -11.72 11.59 10.26
N ARG A 33 -10.64 11.85 11.03
CA ARG A 33 -10.59 11.77 12.51
C ARG A 33 -10.71 10.36 13.14
N TYR A 34 -11.38 9.42 12.48
CA TYR A 34 -11.66 8.06 13.00
C TYR A 34 -11.01 6.91 12.22
N SER A 35 -10.15 7.21 11.24
CA SER A 35 -9.34 6.25 10.51
C SER A 35 -7.87 6.29 10.92
N LEU A 36 -7.15 5.17 10.86
CA LEU A 36 -5.72 5.12 11.19
C LEU A 36 -4.76 5.76 10.17
N ARG A 37 -5.28 6.24 9.04
CA ARG A 37 -4.46 6.83 7.95
C ARG A 37 -5.02 8.18 7.53
N VAL A 38 -5.23 9.07 8.51
CA VAL A 38 -5.84 10.39 8.27
C VAL A 38 -4.95 11.32 7.44
N ARG A 39 -3.62 11.19 7.54
CA ARG A 39 -2.69 12.19 6.95
C ARG A 39 -2.67 12.26 5.43
N ASN A 40 -2.89 11.15 4.75
CA ASN A 40 -2.81 11.06 3.29
C ASN A 40 -4.19 10.67 2.74
N ASN A 41 -5.20 11.41 3.19
CA ASN A 41 -6.61 11.16 2.90
C ASN A 41 -7.30 12.47 2.52
N GLU A 42 -7.70 12.60 1.26
CA GLU A 42 -8.42 13.77 0.73
C GLU A 42 -9.93 13.64 0.88
N PHE A 43 -10.42 12.52 1.45
CA PHE A 43 -11.85 12.30 1.68
C PHE A 43 -12.35 13.09 2.89
N ASN A 44 -12.89 14.29 2.64
CA ASN A 44 -13.77 15.01 3.55
C ASN A 44 -15.23 14.59 3.31
N HIS A 45 -16.21 15.14 4.04
CA HIS A 45 -17.62 14.74 3.87
C HIS A 45 -18.14 14.91 2.44
N GLN A 46 -17.77 15.99 1.75
CA GLN A 46 -18.21 16.25 0.38
C GLN A 46 -17.60 15.25 -0.60
N THR A 47 -16.28 15.07 -0.55
CA THR A 47 -15.59 14.14 -1.46
C THR A 47 -15.91 12.68 -1.14
N LEU A 48 -16.24 12.36 0.11
CA LEU A 48 -16.70 11.03 0.51
C LEU A 48 -18.10 10.72 -0.04
N ALA A 49 -19.05 11.66 0.07
CA ALA A 49 -20.39 11.51 -0.51
C ALA A 49 -20.32 11.34 -2.04
N GLN A 50 -19.49 12.14 -2.70
CA GLN A 50 -19.22 12.00 -4.13
C GLN A 50 -18.65 10.62 -4.46
N ALA A 51 -17.70 10.12 -3.68
CA ALA A 51 -17.06 8.83 -3.92
C ALA A 51 -18.02 7.65 -3.79
N ILE A 52 -18.89 7.68 -2.77
CA ILE A 52 -19.92 6.66 -2.55
C ILE A 52 -20.91 6.64 -3.72
N ASN A 53 -21.41 7.81 -4.12
CA ASN A 53 -22.34 7.92 -5.25
C ASN A 53 -21.71 7.42 -6.56
N GLU A 54 -20.47 7.84 -6.88
CA GLU A 54 -19.75 7.38 -8.08
C GLU A 54 -19.53 5.86 -8.05
N ALA A 55 -19.23 5.26 -6.89
CA ALA A 55 -19.11 3.81 -6.77
C ALA A 55 -20.44 3.11 -7.09
N HIS A 56 -21.55 3.59 -6.51
CA HIS A 56 -22.87 3.01 -6.72
C HIS A 56 -23.37 3.17 -8.16
N GLU A 57 -23.11 4.30 -8.81
CA GLU A 57 -23.40 4.52 -10.24
C GLU A 57 -22.67 3.50 -11.14
N LEU A 58 -21.47 3.06 -10.74
CA LEU A 58 -20.70 2.02 -11.42
C LEU A 58 -21.11 0.59 -11.02
N GLY A 59 -22.09 0.43 -10.12
CA GLY A 59 -22.48 -0.87 -9.55
C GLY A 59 -21.39 -1.49 -8.67
N LYS A 60 -20.52 -0.65 -8.10
CA LYS A 60 -19.39 -1.02 -7.24
C LYS A 60 -19.67 -0.61 -5.79
N LYS A 61 -18.91 -1.18 -4.85
CA LYS A 61 -19.11 -0.93 -3.41
C LYS A 61 -18.10 0.06 -2.84
N PHE A 62 -18.51 0.75 -1.79
CA PHE A 62 -17.67 1.68 -1.05
C PHE A 62 -17.75 1.44 0.46
N TYR A 63 -16.60 1.10 1.07
CA TYR A 63 -16.49 0.86 2.51
C TYR A 63 -15.77 2.01 3.22
N VAL A 64 -16.33 2.46 4.34
CA VAL A 64 -15.75 3.56 5.12
C VAL A 64 -15.02 3.02 6.35
N VAL A 65 -13.76 3.41 6.51
CA VAL A 65 -12.92 2.93 7.62
C VAL A 65 -13.02 3.83 8.84
N VAL A 66 -13.39 3.22 9.97
CA VAL A 66 -13.59 3.83 11.29
C VAL A 66 -12.91 2.95 12.35
N ASN A 67 -11.58 2.83 12.26
CA ASN A 67 -10.81 1.76 12.90
C ASN A 67 -9.70 2.21 13.85
N ILE A 68 -9.82 3.40 14.45
CA ILE A 68 -8.94 3.82 15.54
C ILE A 68 -9.24 3.05 16.84
N ALA A 69 -8.31 3.09 17.79
CA ALA A 69 -8.57 2.72 19.18
C ALA A 69 -8.87 3.98 20.00
N PRO A 70 -10.12 4.45 20.13
CA PRO A 70 -10.41 5.79 20.67
C PRO A 70 -10.15 5.89 22.18
N HIS A 71 -9.79 7.09 22.64
CA HIS A 71 -9.88 7.44 24.06
C HIS A 71 -11.23 8.12 24.34
N ASN A 72 -11.63 8.19 25.62
CA ASN A 72 -12.94 8.72 26.07
C ASN A 72 -13.34 10.08 25.47
N ALA A 73 -12.38 10.95 25.16
CA ALA A 73 -12.65 12.24 24.52
C ALA A 73 -13.34 12.09 23.14
N LYS A 74 -12.98 11.06 22.36
CA LYS A 74 -13.58 10.79 21.04
C LYS A 74 -14.99 10.22 21.13
N LEU A 75 -15.31 9.47 22.20
CA LEU A 75 -16.65 8.91 22.43
C LEU A 75 -17.72 10.02 22.48
N LYS A 76 -17.39 11.17 23.08
CA LYS A 76 -18.31 12.31 23.24
C LYS A 76 -18.86 12.87 21.93
N THR A 77 -18.13 12.70 20.83
CA THR A 77 -18.50 13.26 19.52
C THR A 77 -18.74 12.20 18.46
N PHE A 78 -18.52 10.93 18.78
CA PHE A 78 -18.45 9.85 17.81
C PHE A 78 -19.74 9.69 17.00
N LEU A 79 -20.89 9.47 17.67
CA LEU A 79 -22.17 9.25 16.98
C LEU A 79 -22.58 10.46 16.13
N ARG A 80 -22.41 11.68 16.66
CA ARG A 80 -22.68 12.92 15.94
C ARG A 80 -21.82 13.05 14.69
N ASP A 81 -20.54 12.73 14.77
CA ASP A 81 -19.62 12.84 13.64
C ASP A 81 -19.81 11.69 12.63
N LEU A 82 -20.33 10.54 13.06
CA LEU A 82 -20.58 9.38 12.21
C LEU A 82 -21.93 9.46 11.49
N GLN A 83 -22.96 10.03 12.09
CA GLN A 83 -24.30 10.16 11.51
C GLN A 83 -24.31 10.66 10.05
N PRO A 84 -23.65 11.78 9.69
CA PRO A 84 -23.64 12.24 8.30
C PRO A 84 -22.98 11.24 7.34
N VAL A 85 -22.04 10.43 7.82
CA VAL A 85 -21.40 9.37 7.02
C VAL A 85 -22.35 8.19 6.81
N ILE A 86 -23.15 7.83 7.81
CA ILE A 86 -24.20 6.80 7.65
C ILE A 86 -25.26 7.26 6.64
N GLU A 87 -25.65 8.53 6.71
CA GLU A 87 -26.63 9.13 5.80
C GLU A 87 -26.15 9.17 4.33
N MET A 88 -24.84 9.15 4.09
CA MET A 88 -24.26 8.98 2.74
C MET A 88 -24.44 7.57 2.18
N GLY A 89 -24.81 6.59 3.00
CA GLY A 89 -25.10 5.22 2.58
C GLY A 89 -23.91 4.37 2.13
N PRO A 90 -22.75 4.36 2.81
CA PRO A 90 -21.68 3.41 2.46
C PRO A 90 -22.15 1.96 2.62
N ASP A 91 -21.58 1.05 1.84
CA ASP A 91 -21.98 -0.36 1.86
C ASP A 91 -21.62 -1.08 3.16
N ALA A 92 -20.56 -0.62 3.86
CA ALA A 92 -20.20 -1.10 5.19
C ALA A 92 -19.21 -0.14 5.89
N LEU A 93 -19.15 -0.23 7.22
CA LEU A 93 -18.08 0.35 8.03
C LEU A 93 -17.00 -0.68 8.35
N ILE A 94 -15.73 -0.30 8.25
CA ILE A 94 -14.60 -1.13 8.71
C ILE A 94 -14.15 -0.66 10.09
N MET A 95 -14.44 -1.44 11.14
CA MET A 95 -14.30 -1.03 12.55
C MET A 95 -13.45 -1.99 13.38
N SER A 96 -12.80 -1.52 14.45
CA SER A 96 -11.92 -2.34 15.31
C SER A 96 -12.31 -2.35 16.78
N ASP A 97 -12.79 -1.22 17.29
CA ASP A 97 -13.06 -1.05 18.72
C ASP A 97 -14.44 -1.64 19.10
N PRO A 98 -14.52 -2.60 20.05
CA PRO A 98 -15.79 -3.21 20.46
C PRO A 98 -16.80 -2.20 20.99
N GLY A 99 -16.35 -1.16 21.71
CA GLY A 99 -17.23 -0.13 22.27
C GLY A 99 -17.85 0.73 21.19
N LEU A 100 -17.06 1.17 20.20
CA LEU A 100 -17.61 1.89 19.03
C LEU A 100 -18.54 1.01 18.21
N ILE A 101 -18.19 -0.27 18.00
CA ILE A 101 -19.05 -1.22 17.28
C ILE A 101 -20.40 -1.35 17.99
N MET A 102 -20.40 -1.55 19.30
CA MET A 102 -21.62 -1.59 20.11
C MET A 102 -22.47 -0.32 19.91
N LEU A 103 -21.85 0.86 20.03
CA LEU A 103 -22.54 2.14 19.82
C LEU A 103 -23.15 2.27 18.41
N VAL A 104 -22.44 1.84 17.36
CA VAL A 104 -22.99 1.84 15.99
C VAL A 104 -24.15 0.87 15.86
N ARG A 105 -24.04 -0.35 16.39
CA ARG A 105 -25.11 -1.35 16.32
C ARG A 105 -26.37 -0.92 17.05
N GLU A 106 -26.23 -0.21 18.18
CA GLU A 106 -27.37 0.33 18.94
C GLU A 106 -28.09 1.47 18.22
N ASN A 107 -27.36 2.32 17.49
CA ASN A 107 -27.91 3.55 16.89
C ASN A 107 -28.20 3.42 15.38
N PHE A 108 -27.50 2.52 14.68
CA PHE A 108 -27.55 2.29 13.24
C PHE A 108 -27.55 0.78 12.92
N PRO A 109 -28.56 0.01 13.37
CA PRO A 109 -28.55 -1.46 13.29
C PRO A 109 -28.53 -2.03 11.87
N GLN A 110 -28.90 -1.23 10.87
CA GLN A 110 -28.90 -1.60 9.45
C GLN A 110 -27.54 -1.39 8.77
N MET A 111 -26.59 -0.70 9.42
CA MET A 111 -25.26 -0.50 8.86
C MET A 111 -24.42 -1.76 9.04
N ASP A 112 -23.96 -2.32 7.93
CA ASP A 112 -23.06 -3.46 7.95
C ASP A 112 -21.69 -3.07 8.50
N ILE A 113 -21.11 -3.98 9.28
CA ILE A 113 -19.82 -3.77 9.94
C ILE A 113 -18.89 -4.92 9.57
N HIS A 114 -17.76 -4.54 8.98
CA HIS A 114 -16.62 -5.41 8.71
C HIS A 114 -15.58 -5.23 9.83
N LEU A 115 -15.13 -6.33 10.45
CA LEU A 115 -14.10 -6.27 11.46
C LEU A 115 -12.75 -5.92 10.82
N SER A 116 -12.14 -4.84 11.28
CA SER A 116 -10.79 -4.41 10.91
C SER A 116 -9.73 -5.37 11.45
N VAL A 117 -8.67 -5.60 10.67
CA VAL A 117 -7.48 -6.38 11.07
C VAL A 117 -6.86 -5.93 12.40
N GLN A 118 -7.08 -4.68 12.80
CA GLN A 118 -6.72 -4.11 14.11
C GLN A 118 -7.31 -4.88 15.31
N ALA A 119 -8.42 -5.59 15.13
CA ALA A 119 -9.04 -6.40 16.18
C ALA A 119 -8.35 -7.77 16.35
N ASN A 120 -7.42 -8.13 15.45
CA ASN A 120 -6.53 -9.29 15.59
C ASN A 120 -7.26 -10.65 15.66
N ALA A 121 -8.19 -10.87 14.72
CA ALA A 121 -8.84 -12.15 14.56
C ALA A 121 -7.87 -13.20 13.97
N VAL A 122 -7.32 -14.05 14.84
CA VAL A 122 -6.36 -15.13 14.50
C VAL A 122 -6.86 -16.55 14.76
N ASN A 123 -8.12 -16.73 15.15
CA ASN A 123 -8.68 -18.05 15.38
C ASN A 123 -10.18 -18.05 15.12
N TRP A 124 -10.73 -19.23 14.90
CA TRP A 124 -12.14 -19.39 14.54
C TRP A 124 -13.07 -18.94 15.66
N ALA A 125 -12.67 -19.06 16.93
CA ALA A 125 -13.51 -18.70 18.07
C ALA A 125 -13.71 -17.18 18.15
N THR A 126 -12.66 -16.39 17.89
CA THR A 126 -12.75 -14.93 17.76
C THR A 126 -13.64 -14.54 16.58
N VAL A 127 -13.50 -15.20 15.43
CA VAL A 127 -14.36 -14.94 14.26
C VAL A 127 -15.83 -15.24 14.59
N LYS A 128 -16.10 -16.37 15.26
CA LYS A 128 -17.45 -16.75 15.71
C LYS A 128 -18.02 -15.77 16.74
N PHE A 129 -17.20 -15.26 17.66
CA PHE A 129 -17.62 -14.21 18.60
C PHE A 129 -18.12 -12.97 17.85
N TRP A 130 -17.36 -12.47 16.87
CA TRP A 130 -17.75 -11.31 16.09
C TRP A 130 -18.97 -11.55 15.21
N GLN A 131 -19.13 -12.77 14.68
CA GLN A 131 -20.36 -13.19 14.01
C GLN A 131 -21.58 -13.08 14.95
N GLN A 132 -21.47 -13.57 16.19
CA GLN A 132 -22.54 -13.48 17.18
C GLN A 132 -22.87 -12.05 17.59
N MET A 133 -21.90 -11.13 17.49
CA MET A 133 -22.12 -9.69 17.69
C MET A 133 -22.78 -8.99 16.48
N GLY A 134 -23.05 -9.74 15.41
CA GLY A 134 -23.78 -9.26 14.22
C GLY A 134 -22.91 -8.59 13.17
N LEU A 135 -21.59 -8.84 13.16
CA LEU A 135 -20.73 -8.41 12.05
C LEU A 135 -20.91 -9.35 10.86
N THR A 136 -20.77 -8.79 9.65
CA THR A 136 -21.02 -9.51 8.39
C THR A 136 -19.74 -10.04 7.75
N ARG A 137 -18.60 -9.40 8.03
CA ARG A 137 -17.29 -9.78 7.50
C ARG A 137 -16.18 -9.62 8.52
N VAL A 138 -15.19 -10.51 8.49
CA VAL A 138 -13.97 -10.37 9.28
C VAL A 138 -12.74 -10.27 8.38
N ILE A 139 -11.99 -9.17 8.55
CA ILE A 139 -10.66 -9.02 7.97
C ILE A 139 -9.69 -9.75 8.89
N LEU A 140 -9.22 -10.91 8.44
CA LEU A 140 -8.35 -11.75 9.25
C LEU A 140 -6.95 -11.15 9.39
N SER A 141 -6.28 -11.55 10.46
CA SER A 141 -4.90 -11.12 10.74
C SER A 141 -3.94 -11.58 9.66
N ARG A 142 -2.90 -10.76 9.41
CA ARG A 142 -1.84 -11.06 8.42
C ARG A 142 -0.81 -12.07 8.93
N GLU A 143 -0.99 -12.50 10.18
CA GLU A 143 -0.15 -13.43 10.92
C GLU A 143 -0.62 -14.90 10.77
N LEU A 144 -1.64 -15.16 9.94
CA LEU A 144 -2.20 -16.50 9.71
C LEU A 144 -1.62 -17.17 8.46
N SER A 145 -1.47 -18.49 8.55
CA SER A 145 -1.22 -19.37 7.41
C SER A 145 -2.50 -19.71 6.62
N LEU A 146 -2.32 -20.21 5.40
CA LEU A 146 -3.42 -20.69 4.57
C LEU A 146 -4.18 -21.85 5.24
N GLU A 147 -3.49 -22.71 5.97
CA GLU A 147 -4.09 -23.81 6.72
C GLU A 147 -4.98 -23.30 7.86
N GLU A 148 -4.52 -22.30 8.61
CA GLU A 148 -5.32 -21.66 9.67
C GLU A 148 -6.54 -20.92 9.10
N ILE A 149 -6.38 -20.24 7.96
CA ILE A 149 -7.50 -19.59 7.26
C ILE A 149 -8.54 -20.63 6.84
N ALA A 150 -8.10 -21.78 6.30
CA ALA A 150 -8.99 -22.87 5.93
C ALA A 150 -9.75 -23.44 7.15
N GLU A 151 -9.06 -23.63 8.29
CA GLU A 151 -9.69 -24.06 9.54
C GLU A 151 -10.75 -23.06 10.02
N ILE A 152 -10.47 -21.76 9.97
CA ILE A 152 -11.42 -20.70 10.31
C ILE A 152 -12.67 -20.78 9.41
N ARG A 153 -12.46 -20.91 8.10
CA ARG A 153 -13.55 -21.01 7.11
C ARG A 153 -14.44 -22.23 7.35
N GLN A 154 -13.85 -23.36 7.75
CA GLN A 154 -14.60 -24.60 8.06
C GLN A 154 -15.43 -24.47 9.33
N ASN A 155 -14.89 -23.83 10.37
CA ASN A 155 -15.57 -23.70 11.67
C ASN A 155 -16.64 -22.59 11.71
N VAL A 156 -16.50 -21.55 10.88
CA VAL A 156 -17.43 -20.42 10.82
C VAL A 156 -17.88 -20.16 9.37
N PRO A 157 -18.64 -21.09 8.76
CA PRO A 157 -18.82 -21.08 7.32
C PRO A 157 -19.72 -19.95 6.78
N ASP A 158 -20.55 -19.36 7.63
CA ASP A 158 -21.48 -18.29 7.25
C ASP A 158 -20.88 -16.88 7.42
N MET A 159 -19.65 -16.76 7.92
CA MET A 159 -18.96 -15.47 8.06
C MET A 159 -18.16 -15.17 6.79
N GLU A 160 -18.30 -13.96 6.24
CA GLU A 160 -17.43 -13.52 5.16
C GLU A 160 -16.01 -13.30 5.69
N LEU A 161 -15.02 -13.82 4.96
CA LEU A 161 -13.59 -13.66 5.29
C LEU A 161 -12.92 -12.76 4.26
N GLU A 162 -12.14 -11.79 4.76
CA GLU A 162 -11.32 -10.89 3.95
C GLU A 162 -9.83 -11.04 4.31
N ILE A 163 -8.99 -11.20 3.30
CA ILE A 163 -7.55 -11.45 3.46
C ILE A 163 -6.76 -10.35 2.75
N PHE A 164 -5.75 -9.79 3.42
CA PHE A 164 -4.77 -8.95 2.74
C PHE A 164 -3.90 -9.83 1.83
N VAL A 165 -3.78 -9.45 0.56
CA VAL A 165 -2.96 -10.15 -0.43
C VAL A 165 -1.78 -9.33 -0.91
N HIS A 166 -1.78 -8.02 -0.66
CA HIS A 166 -0.72 -7.13 -1.14
C HIS A 166 -0.51 -5.91 -0.24
N GLY A 167 0.71 -5.38 -0.24
CA GLY A 167 1.05 -4.12 0.40
C GLY A 167 1.82 -4.28 1.71
N ALA A 168 2.11 -3.17 2.38
CA ALA A 168 3.17 -3.15 3.39
C ALA A 168 2.83 -3.92 4.68
N LEU A 169 3.75 -4.77 5.15
CA LEU A 169 3.64 -5.49 6.42
C LEU A 169 4.02 -4.60 7.63
N CYS A 170 3.63 -5.06 8.82
CA CYS A 170 3.98 -4.43 10.09
C CYS A 170 5.00 -5.30 10.83
N MET A 171 5.99 -4.66 11.46
CA MET A 171 6.94 -5.33 12.37
C MET A 171 6.30 -5.74 13.71
N ALA A 172 5.26 -5.02 14.13
CA ALA A 172 4.44 -5.36 15.29
C ALA A 172 3.14 -6.03 14.83
N TYR A 173 2.46 -6.70 15.75
CA TYR A 173 1.13 -7.27 15.49
C TYR A 173 0.25 -6.23 14.80
N SER A 174 -0.31 -6.59 13.64
CA SER A 174 -0.99 -5.68 12.74
C SER A 174 -1.95 -4.73 13.46
N GLY A 175 -1.57 -3.45 13.53
CA GLY A 175 -2.39 -2.40 14.15
C GLY A 175 -2.19 -2.14 15.65
N ARG A 176 -1.24 -2.79 16.34
CA ARG A 176 -0.95 -2.53 17.77
C ARG A 176 0.47 -2.04 18.02
N CYS A 177 0.94 -1.12 17.18
CA CYS A 177 2.29 -0.58 17.29
C CYS A 177 2.37 0.46 18.41
N LEU A 178 3.51 0.56 19.11
CA LEU A 178 3.81 1.66 20.04
C LEU A 178 4.98 2.53 19.57
N LEU A 179 5.69 2.10 18.53
CA LEU A 179 6.97 2.67 18.13
C LEU A 179 6.89 4.15 17.75
N SER A 180 5.88 4.55 16.97
CA SER A 180 5.67 5.96 16.63
C SER A 180 5.36 6.80 17.87
N GLY A 181 4.54 6.29 18.79
CA GLY A 181 4.18 7.00 20.02
C GLY A 181 5.40 7.20 20.93
N TYR A 182 6.23 6.18 21.05
CA TYR A 182 7.46 6.22 21.83
C TYR A 182 8.49 7.19 21.24
N ILE A 183 8.79 7.06 19.93
CA ILE A 183 9.90 7.78 19.30
C ILE A 183 9.56 9.25 19.02
N ASN A 184 8.35 9.55 18.57
CA ASN A 184 8.02 10.90 18.07
C ASN A 184 6.74 11.48 18.67
N LYS A 185 6.23 10.86 19.74
CA LYS A 185 5.04 11.32 20.48
C LYS A 185 3.78 11.38 19.60
N ARG A 186 3.74 10.64 18.47
CA ARG A 186 2.54 10.49 17.63
C ARG A 186 1.99 9.09 17.75
N ASP A 187 0.82 8.99 18.38
CA ASP A 187 0.14 7.72 18.62
C ASP A 187 -0.28 7.04 17.30
N PRO A 188 0.32 5.88 16.98
CA PRO A 188 -0.01 5.16 15.76
C PRO A 188 -1.44 4.57 15.76
N ASN A 189 -2.03 4.34 16.94
CA ASN A 189 -3.37 3.78 17.12
C ASN A 189 -4.48 4.86 17.07
N GLN A 190 -4.08 6.13 16.95
CA GLN A 190 -4.96 7.28 16.68
C GLN A 190 -4.84 7.80 15.23
N GLY A 191 -4.14 7.06 14.37
CA GLY A 191 -3.97 7.40 12.96
C GLY A 191 -2.90 8.44 12.64
N THR A 192 -1.99 8.68 13.59
CA THR A 192 -0.89 9.64 13.44
C THR A 192 0.47 8.98 13.23
N CYS A 193 0.47 7.66 13.00
CA CYS A 193 1.67 6.85 12.72
C CYS A 193 2.54 7.50 11.64
N THR A 194 3.82 7.66 11.92
CA THR A 194 4.83 8.19 10.99
C THR A 194 5.62 7.11 10.27
N ASN A 195 5.31 5.84 10.52
CA ASN A 195 6.08 4.68 10.09
C ASN A 195 7.51 4.70 10.64
N ALA A 196 7.68 5.00 11.94
CA ALA A 196 8.99 5.03 12.61
C ALA A 196 9.79 3.73 12.45
N CYS A 197 9.13 2.58 12.30
CA CYS A 197 9.82 1.30 12.01
C CYS A 197 10.54 1.27 10.65
N ARG A 198 10.31 2.27 9.80
CA ARG A 198 10.88 2.41 8.45
C ARG A 198 11.67 3.70 8.28
N TRP A 199 11.94 4.39 9.40
CA TRP A 199 12.79 5.55 9.36
C TRP A 199 14.24 5.11 9.16
N GLU A 200 14.99 6.03 8.62
CA GLU A 200 16.44 5.99 8.59
C GLU A 200 16.99 6.38 9.97
N TYR A 201 17.96 5.62 10.47
CA TYR A 201 18.62 5.88 11.73
C TYR A 201 20.12 6.06 11.50
N LYS A 202 20.71 7.12 12.07
CA LYS A 202 22.15 7.39 11.95
C LYS A 202 22.87 6.76 13.15
N VAL A 203 23.91 5.97 12.88
CA VAL A 203 24.78 5.41 13.91
C VAL A 203 25.85 6.45 14.27
N GLN A 204 26.12 6.62 15.56
CA GLN A 204 27.19 7.47 16.07
C GLN A 204 27.92 6.74 17.20
N GLU A 205 29.23 6.97 17.34
CA GLU A 205 29.99 6.41 18.46
C GLU A 205 29.46 6.94 19.79
N GLY A 206 29.11 5.99 20.67
CA GLY A 206 28.78 6.26 22.06
C GLY A 206 29.98 5.96 22.97
N LYS A 207 30.02 6.60 24.13
CA LYS A 207 30.89 6.21 25.25
C LYS A 207 30.04 5.98 26.49
N GLU A 208 30.54 5.18 27.41
CA GLU A 208 29.94 5.03 28.72
C GLU A 208 30.34 6.23 29.60
N ASP A 209 29.36 6.88 30.23
CA ASP A 209 29.63 7.90 31.26
C ASP A 209 30.00 7.25 32.61
N GLU A 210 30.38 8.07 33.59
CA GLU A 210 30.83 7.59 34.91
C GLU A 210 29.76 6.84 35.72
N VAL A 211 28.49 6.87 35.28
CA VAL A 211 27.35 6.20 35.91
C VAL A 211 26.78 5.06 35.06
N GLY A 212 27.43 4.70 33.95
CA GLY A 212 27.08 3.55 33.12
C GLY A 212 26.05 3.84 32.02
N ASN A 213 25.74 5.11 31.74
CA ASN A 213 24.86 5.46 30.62
C ASN A 213 25.67 5.51 29.32
N ILE A 214 25.08 5.01 28.23
CA ILE A 214 25.61 5.20 26.89
C ILE A 214 25.27 6.63 26.45
N VAL A 215 26.27 7.50 26.43
CA VAL A 215 26.17 8.90 26.00
C VAL A 215 26.90 9.08 24.67
N HIS A 216 26.60 10.16 23.94
CA HIS A 216 27.42 10.52 22.78
C HIS A 216 28.88 10.72 23.20
N GLN A 217 29.84 10.28 22.37
CA GLN A 217 31.27 10.42 22.67
C GLN A 217 31.69 11.89 22.93
N HIS A 218 30.91 12.84 22.43
CA HIS A 218 31.07 14.29 22.60
C HIS A 218 29.86 14.94 23.29
N GLU A 219 30.07 15.65 24.42
CA GLU A 219 29.05 16.51 25.07
C GLU A 219 29.68 17.79 25.70
N PRO A 220 28.91 18.89 25.92
CA PRO A 220 27.54 19.19 25.47
C PRO A 220 27.51 20.28 24.37
N ILE A 221 26.50 20.27 23.49
CA ILE A 221 26.36 21.27 22.43
C ILE A 221 25.87 22.59 23.04
N ALA A 222 26.77 23.54 23.26
CA ALA A 222 26.44 24.94 23.01
C ALA A 222 26.15 25.05 21.50
N VAL A 223 25.02 25.65 21.12
CA VAL A 223 24.66 25.88 19.71
C VAL A 223 25.80 26.67 19.05
N LYS A 224 26.69 25.96 18.39
CA LYS A 224 27.65 26.46 17.44
C LYS A 224 27.32 25.78 16.14
N ASN A 225 27.03 26.59 15.13
CA ASN A 225 27.03 26.17 13.75
C ASN A 225 28.44 25.65 13.45
N VAL A 226 28.59 24.33 13.50
CA VAL A 226 29.73 23.63 12.92
C VAL A 226 29.17 22.92 11.72
N GLU A 227 29.69 23.23 10.54
CA GLU A 227 29.42 22.43 9.35
C GLU A 227 29.90 21.00 9.62
N PRO A 228 29.02 20.00 9.59
CA PRO A 228 29.43 18.64 9.84
C PRO A 228 30.26 18.13 8.66
N ALA A 229 31.43 17.55 8.97
CA ALA A 229 32.20 16.78 8.01
C ALA A 229 31.48 15.45 7.74
N LEU A 230 30.50 15.47 6.83
CA LEU A 230 29.89 14.31 6.20
C LEU A 230 30.63 13.99 4.90
N GLY A 231 30.90 12.71 4.64
CA GLY A 231 31.41 12.25 3.33
C GLY A 231 32.92 12.04 3.22
N ILE A 232 33.65 11.80 4.31
CA ILE A 232 35.03 11.32 4.21
C ILE A 232 35.04 9.80 4.36
N GLY A 233 34.94 9.12 3.21
CA GLY A 233 34.96 7.67 3.08
C GLY A 233 33.94 7.20 2.05
N GLU A 234 34.30 6.19 1.26
CA GLU A 234 33.35 5.58 0.33
C GLU A 234 32.29 4.78 1.10
N PRO A 235 31.01 4.82 0.67
CA PRO A 235 30.00 3.88 1.18
C PRO A 235 30.52 2.44 1.01
N THR A 236 30.13 1.56 1.93
CA THR A 236 30.64 0.19 1.94
C THR A 236 29.56 -0.82 1.62
N ASP A 237 29.83 -1.71 0.66
CA ASP A 237 28.99 -2.89 0.39
C ASP A 237 29.13 -3.98 1.47
N LYS A 238 29.76 -3.66 2.62
CA LYS A 238 29.99 -4.61 3.71
C LYS A 238 28.70 -4.78 4.49
N VAL A 239 28.28 -6.03 4.62
CA VAL A 239 27.13 -6.43 5.43
C VAL A 239 27.50 -6.32 6.91
N PHE A 240 26.75 -5.54 7.68
CA PHE A 240 26.93 -5.45 9.12
C PHE A 240 25.98 -6.40 9.84
N MET A 241 26.45 -6.98 10.93
CA MET A 241 25.66 -7.86 11.79
C MET A 241 25.67 -7.27 13.20
N LEU A 242 24.48 -6.96 13.70
CA LEU A 242 24.22 -6.57 15.08
C LEU A 242 24.03 -7.84 15.90
N GLU A 243 24.83 -8.00 16.95
CA GLU A 243 24.69 -9.06 17.93
C GLU A 243 24.11 -8.44 19.21
N GLU A 244 23.03 -9.02 19.73
CA GLU A 244 22.46 -8.57 20.99
C GLU A 244 23.21 -9.22 22.16
N ASN A 245 23.58 -8.43 23.18
CA ASN A 245 24.50 -8.85 24.24
C ASN A 245 23.98 -10.04 25.06
N MET A 246 22.67 -10.20 25.18
CA MET A 246 22.02 -11.33 25.86
C MET A 246 21.70 -12.52 24.92
N ARG A 247 22.04 -12.43 23.64
CA ARG A 247 21.86 -13.48 22.62
C ARG A 247 23.12 -13.68 21.76
N PRO A 248 24.24 -14.09 22.38
CA PRO A 248 25.48 -14.31 21.65
C PRO A 248 25.31 -15.40 20.60
N GLY A 249 25.73 -15.12 19.37
CA GLY A 249 25.58 -15.96 18.19
C GLY A 249 24.28 -15.75 17.39
N GLU A 250 23.34 -14.94 17.87
CA GLU A 250 22.15 -14.53 17.11
C GLU A 250 22.38 -13.16 16.46
N TYR A 251 22.82 -13.18 15.20
CA TYR A 251 23.11 -11.99 14.44
C TYR A 251 21.88 -11.42 13.72
N MET A 252 21.64 -10.13 13.87
CA MET A 252 20.65 -9.35 13.14
C MET A 252 21.36 -8.48 12.12
N SER A 253 21.02 -8.57 10.83
CA SER A 253 21.71 -7.78 9.82
C SER A 253 21.31 -6.29 9.84
N ALA A 254 22.30 -5.42 9.72
CA ALA A 254 22.16 -3.97 9.55
C ALA A 254 22.82 -3.54 8.25
N PHE A 255 22.19 -2.59 7.56
CA PHE A 255 22.63 -2.13 6.25
C PHE A 255 22.74 -0.63 6.23
N GLU A 256 23.80 -0.16 5.58
CA GLU A 256 24.15 1.24 5.46
C GLU A 256 24.22 1.60 3.97
N ASP A 257 23.50 2.63 3.57
CA ASP A 257 23.63 3.25 2.26
C ASP A 257 24.10 4.71 2.39
N GLU A 258 24.16 5.44 1.28
CA GLU A 258 24.53 6.86 1.24
C GLU A 258 23.64 7.78 2.11
N HIS A 259 22.55 7.28 2.66
CA HIS A 259 21.59 8.04 3.45
C HIS A 259 21.57 7.63 4.94
N GLY A 260 21.83 6.35 5.28
CA GLY A 260 22.01 5.92 6.67
C GLY A 260 21.82 4.43 6.93
N THR A 261 21.67 4.04 8.20
CA THR A 261 21.59 2.63 8.63
C THR A 261 20.14 2.19 8.95
N TYR A 262 19.73 1.01 8.47
CA TYR A 262 18.38 0.47 8.65
C TYR A 262 18.37 -0.83 9.46
N ILE A 263 17.45 -0.93 10.45
CA ILE A 263 17.45 -2.01 11.45
C ILE A 263 16.09 -2.77 11.54
N MET A 264 14.98 -2.19 11.05
CA MET A 264 13.60 -2.74 11.26
C MET A 264 12.73 -2.79 9.99
N ASN A 265 13.35 -2.90 8.81
CA ASN A 265 12.65 -2.75 7.53
C ASN A 265 11.91 -4.01 7.05
N SER A 266 10.61 -4.12 7.39
CA SER A 266 9.75 -5.22 6.93
C SER A 266 9.50 -5.17 5.41
N ARG A 267 9.60 -6.35 4.75
CA ARG A 267 9.18 -6.57 3.35
C ARG A 267 7.69 -6.23 3.12
N ASP A 268 7.32 -6.00 1.87
CA ASP A 268 5.92 -5.84 1.47
C ASP A 268 5.29 -7.22 1.18
N LEU A 269 4.01 -7.40 1.52
CA LEU A 269 3.25 -8.62 1.23
C LEU A 269 2.97 -8.71 -0.28
N ARG A 270 3.18 -9.90 -0.86
CA ARG A 270 2.71 -10.29 -2.18
C ARG A 270 2.27 -11.75 -2.16
N ALA A 271 0.96 -11.96 -2.24
CA ALA A 271 0.34 -13.28 -2.16
C ALA A 271 -0.39 -13.68 -3.45
N ILE A 272 -0.02 -13.10 -4.60
CA ILE A 272 -0.75 -13.29 -5.86
C ILE A 272 -0.79 -14.76 -6.32
N GLN A 273 0.27 -15.52 -6.05
CA GLN A 273 0.35 -16.95 -6.31
C GLN A 273 -0.66 -17.78 -5.48
N HIS A 274 -1.17 -17.22 -4.38
CA HIS A 274 -2.15 -17.88 -3.51
C HIS A 274 -3.60 -17.55 -3.86
N VAL A 275 -3.84 -16.68 -4.85
CA VAL A 275 -5.19 -16.26 -5.26
C VAL A 275 -6.07 -17.44 -5.65
N GLU A 276 -5.52 -18.42 -6.36
CA GLU A 276 -6.25 -19.64 -6.74
C GLU A 276 -6.72 -20.41 -5.50
N ARG A 277 -5.81 -20.68 -4.56
CA ARG A 277 -6.12 -21.42 -3.34
C ARG A 277 -7.13 -20.67 -2.45
N LEU A 278 -6.97 -19.35 -2.29
CA LEU A 278 -7.91 -18.50 -1.55
C LEU A 278 -9.30 -18.48 -2.21
N THR A 279 -9.36 -18.50 -3.53
CA THR A 279 -10.61 -18.59 -4.31
C THR A 279 -11.29 -19.94 -4.08
N GLN A 280 -10.54 -21.04 -4.13
CA GLN A 280 -11.04 -22.39 -3.86
C GLN A 280 -11.56 -22.54 -2.41
N MET A 281 -10.91 -21.86 -1.45
CA MET A 281 -11.39 -21.78 -0.05
C MET A 281 -12.62 -20.89 0.13
N GLN A 282 -13.10 -20.20 -0.91
CA GLN A 282 -14.20 -19.25 -0.84
C GLN A 282 -13.93 -18.11 0.15
N VAL A 283 -12.72 -17.55 0.11
CA VAL A 283 -12.41 -16.27 0.78
C VAL A 283 -13.10 -15.14 0.03
N HIS A 284 -13.93 -14.36 0.72
CA HIS A 284 -14.91 -13.47 0.09
C HIS A 284 -14.32 -12.21 -0.50
N SER A 285 -13.24 -11.71 0.10
CA SER A 285 -12.59 -10.48 -0.35
C SER A 285 -11.07 -10.60 -0.26
N LEU A 286 -10.41 -10.23 -1.36
CA LEU A 286 -8.96 -10.09 -1.43
C LEU A 286 -8.62 -8.60 -1.38
N LYS A 287 -7.91 -8.20 -0.34
CA LYS A 287 -7.65 -6.81 -0.01
C LYS A 287 -6.23 -6.39 -0.36
N ILE A 288 -6.10 -5.27 -1.06
CA ILE A 288 -4.81 -4.60 -1.30
C ILE A 288 -4.63 -3.49 -0.25
N GLU A 289 -3.48 -3.44 0.44
CA GLU A 289 -3.12 -2.30 1.30
C GLU A 289 -2.33 -1.24 0.53
N GLY A 290 -2.64 0.02 0.77
CA GLY A 290 -1.91 1.11 0.10
C GLY A 290 -2.62 2.44 0.04
N ARG A 291 -3.40 2.84 1.07
CA ARG A 291 -4.17 4.11 1.05
C ARG A 291 -3.34 5.36 0.76
N THR A 292 -2.03 5.31 1.03
CA THR A 292 -1.10 6.41 0.80
C THR A 292 -0.28 6.27 -0.48
N LYS A 293 -0.57 5.27 -1.32
CA LYS A 293 0.17 4.98 -2.55
C LYS A 293 -0.45 5.75 -3.72
N SER A 294 0.31 5.86 -4.81
CA SER A 294 -0.12 6.59 -6.01
C SER A 294 -1.32 5.92 -6.70
N PHE A 295 -2.00 6.67 -7.56
CA PHE A 295 -3.05 6.11 -8.42
C PHE A 295 -2.51 5.04 -9.38
N TYR A 296 -1.25 5.18 -9.85
CA TYR A 296 -0.55 4.13 -10.61
C TYR A 296 -0.44 2.82 -9.83
N TYR A 297 -0.05 2.87 -8.55
CA TYR A 297 0.01 1.68 -7.70
C TYR A 297 -1.37 1.01 -7.59
N CYS A 298 -2.43 1.81 -7.39
CA CYS A 298 -3.80 1.29 -7.29
C CYS A 298 -4.25 0.64 -8.60
N ALA A 299 -4.00 1.29 -9.75
CA ALA A 299 -4.30 0.77 -11.07
C ALA A 299 -3.57 -0.55 -11.34
N ARG A 300 -2.25 -0.57 -11.13
CA ARG A 300 -1.41 -1.74 -11.43
C ARG A 300 -1.74 -2.93 -10.56
N THR A 301 -1.89 -2.72 -9.26
CA THR A 301 -2.27 -3.81 -8.35
C THR A 301 -3.68 -4.32 -8.65
N ALA A 302 -4.64 -3.44 -8.93
CA ALA A 302 -5.99 -3.85 -9.34
C ALA A 302 -5.96 -4.71 -10.62
N GLN A 303 -5.25 -4.25 -11.67
CA GLN A 303 -5.14 -4.97 -12.95
C GLN A 303 -4.61 -6.39 -12.77
N VAL A 304 -3.50 -6.53 -12.04
CA VAL A 304 -2.79 -7.81 -11.89
C VAL A 304 -3.58 -8.78 -11.00
N TYR A 305 -4.14 -8.31 -9.88
CA TYR A 305 -4.96 -9.18 -9.02
C TYR A 305 -6.31 -9.52 -9.65
N ARG A 306 -6.95 -8.60 -10.39
CA ARG A 306 -8.18 -8.89 -11.16
C ARG A 306 -7.92 -10.02 -12.14
N ARG A 307 -6.81 -9.96 -12.88
CA ARG A 307 -6.40 -11.02 -13.80
C ARG A 307 -6.19 -12.35 -13.09
N ALA A 308 -5.43 -12.38 -12.00
CA ALA A 308 -5.21 -13.60 -11.22
C ALA A 308 -6.52 -14.22 -10.71
N ILE A 309 -7.47 -13.40 -10.25
CA ILE A 309 -8.78 -13.90 -9.79
C ILE A 309 -9.59 -14.42 -10.98
N ASP A 310 -9.63 -13.71 -12.12
CA ASP A 310 -10.38 -14.16 -13.30
C ASP A 310 -9.82 -15.47 -13.87
N ASP A 311 -8.50 -15.62 -13.92
CA ASP A 311 -7.84 -16.84 -14.38
C ASP A 311 -8.12 -18.02 -13.41
N ALA A 312 -8.05 -17.78 -12.09
CA ALA A 312 -8.43 -18.78 -11.08
C ALA A 312 -9.89 -19.23 -11.21
N VAL A 313 -10.83 -18.27 -11.37
CA VAL A 313 -12.27 -18.56 -11.56
C VAL A 313 -12.53 -19.34 -12.85
N ALA A 314 -11.75 -19.08 -13.90
CA ALA A 314 -11.78 -19.80 -15.16
C ALA A 314 -11.08 -21.18 -15.11
N GLY A 315 -10.45 -21.54 -13.99
CA GLY A 315 -9.70 -22.78 -13.85
C GLY A 315 -8.41 -22.83 -14.67
N LYS A 316 -7.84 -21.67 -15.03
CA LYS A 316 -6.55 -21.59 -15.72
C LYS A 316 -5.41 -21.71 -14.69
N PRO A 317 -4.26 -22.28 -15.08
CA PRO A 317 -3.09 -22.29 -14.22
C PRO A 317 -2.62 -20.86 -13.93
N PHE A 318 -1.98 -20.68 -12.78
CA PHE A 318 -1.38 -19.39 -12.41
C PHE A 318 -0.35 -18.94 -13.46
N ASP A 319 -0.45 -17.69 -13.88
CA ASP A 319 0.48 -17.04 -14.80
C ASP A 319 1.65 -16.40 -14.02
N PRO A 320 2.88 -16.95 -14.12
CA PRO A 320 4.03 -16.45 -13.38
C PRO A 320 4.45 -15.02 -13.76
N THR A 321 4.09 -14.55 -14.97
CA THR A 321 4.43 -13.20 -15.43
C THR A 321 3.76 -12.10 -14.58
N LEU A 322 2.69 -12.44 -13.86
CA LEU A 322 2.03 -11.56 -12.91
C LEU A 322 2.94 -11.22 -11.72
N LEU A 323 3.85 -12.13 -11.33
CA LEU A 323 4.86 -11.84 -10.30
C LEU A 323 5.81 -10.75 -10.79
N GLU A 324 6.33 -10.90 -12.01
CA GLU A 324 7.27 -9.96 -12.63
C GLU A 324 6.64 -8.58 -12.82
N THR A 325 5.36 -8.54 -13.19
CA THR A 325 4.60 -7.30 -13.35
C THR A 325 4.51 -6.53 -12.01
N LEU A 326 4.40 -7.23 -10.87
CA LEU A 326 4.38 -6.60 -9.55
C LEU A 326 5.77 -6.19 -9.05
N GLU A 327 6.85 -6.83 -9.50
CA GLU A 327 8.25 -6.38 -9.25
C GLU A 327 8.51 -5.01 -9.89
N GLY A 328 7.78 -4.66 -10.96
CA GLY A 328 7.83 -3.32 -11.56
C GLY A 328 7.30 -2.19 -10.66
N LEU A 329 6.63 -2.49 -9.55
CA LEU A 329 6.17 -1.50 -8.58
C LEU A 329 7.23 -1.23 -7.52
N ALA A 330 7.37 0.03 -7.11
CA ALA A 330 8.31 0.37 -6.05
C ALA A 330 7.94 -0.32 -4.71
N HIS A 331 8.81 -1.22 -4.24
CA HIS A 331 8.62 -2.04 -3.05
C HIS A 331 9.91 -2.17 -2.22
N ARG A 332 9.80 -2.68 -0.99
CA ARG A 332 10.95 -2.95 -0.11
C ARG A 332 11.20 -4.46 -0.01
N GLY A 333 11.35 -5.13 -1.14
CA GLY A 333 11.29 -6.59 -1.27
C GLY A 333 9.90 -7.17 -1.02
N TYR A 334 9.61 -8.31 -1.63
CA TYR A 334 8.35 -9.04 -1.42
C TYR A 334 8.51 -10.28 -0.54
N THR A 335 7.46 -10.57 0.21
CA THR A 335 7.32 -11.80 0.98
C THR A 335 5.89 -12.31 0.91
N GLU A 336 5.70 -13.61 1.09
CA GLU A 336 4.38 -14.22 1.25
C GLU A 336 3.78 -13.95 2.64
N GLY A 337 4.59 -13.37 3.54
CA GLY A 337 4.21 -13.20 4.94
C GLY A 337 3.90 -14.56 5.57
N PHE A 338 2.97 -14.56 6.52
CA PHE A 338 2.65 -15.77 7.29
C PHE A 338 1.77 -16.77 6.54
N LEU A 339 1.30 -16.43 5.33
CA LEU A 339 0.47 -17.32 4.51
C LEU A 339 1.18 -18.67 4.23
N ARG A 340 2.51 -18.68 4.27
CA ARG A 340 3.36 -19.87 4.24
C ARG A 340 4.19 -19.96 5.53
N ARG A 341 3.95 -20.98 6.37
CA ARG A 341 4.75 -21.22 7.59
C ARG A 341 6.19 -21.63 7.24
N HIS A 342 7.12 -21.21 8.10
CA HIS A 342 8.54 -21.62 8.09
C HIS A 342 9.38 -21.22 6.85
N VAL A 343 9.46 -19.91 6.57
CA VAL A 343 10.53 -19.32 5.75
C VAL A 343 11.20 -18.21 6.56
N HIS A 344 11.95 -18.58 7.60
CA HIS A 344 12.54 -17.61 8.55
C HIS A 344 13.51 -16.60 7.89
N GLU A 345 13.93 -16.86 6.64
CA GLU A 345 14.86 -16.01 5.89
C GLU A 345 14.16 -14.94 4.99
N ASP A 346 12.83 -15.00 4.80
CA ASP A 346 12.14 -14.18 3.78
C ASP A 346 11.24 -13.04 4.31
N TYR A 347 11.33 -12.67 5.59
CA TYR A 347 10.41 -11.68 6.17
C TYR A 347 10.94 -10.24 6.18
N GLN A 348 12.25 -10.05 6.00
CA GLN A 348 12.92 -8.75 6.11
C GLN A 348 13.75 -8.46 4.87
N ASN A 349 13.69 -7.22 4.39
CA ASN A 349 14.47 -6.79 3.24
C ASN A 349 15.74 -6.17 3.75
N TYR A 350 16.82 -6.80 3.35
CA TYR A 350 18.15 -6.51 3.81
C TYR A 350 18.94 -5.75 2.74
N ASP A 351 18.47 -5.74 1.50
CA ASP A 351 19.20 -5.07 0.42
C ASP A 351 19.03 -3.54 0.42
N TYR A 352 17.87 -2.99 0.85
CA TYR A 352 17.59 -1.54 0.83
C TYR A 352 16.37 -1.09 1.67
N GLY A 353 16.45 0.13 2.23
CA GLY A 353 15.48 0.77 3.14
C GLY A 353 14.23 1.41 2.51
N TYR A 354 14.29 1.72 1.22
CA TYR A 354 13.28 2.49 0.49
C TYR A 354 12.66 1.69 -0.66
N SER A 355 11.51 2.16 -1.18
CA SER A 355 10.84 1.50 -2.31
C SER A 355 11.55 1.81 -3.64
N VAL A 356 11.95 0.78 -4.38
CA VAL A 356 12.63 0.88 -5.69
C VAL A 356 11.95 -0.04 -6.70
N SER A 357 11.98 0.33 -7.97
CA SER A 357 11.75 -0.58 -9.11
C SER A 357 12.94 -0.47 -10.06
N ASP A 358 13.44 -1.62 -10.53
CA ASP A 358 14.54 -1.75 -11.50
C ASP A 358 14.03 -2.10 -12.91
N ARG A 359 12.72 -2.32 -13.07
CA ARG A 359 12.12 -2.74 -14.35
C ARG A 359 11.37 -1.62 -15.05
N GLN A 360 10.56 -0.86 -14.31
CA GLN A 360 9.65 0.11 -14.89
C GLN A 360 9.54 1.38 -14.06
N GLN A 361 9.48 2.51 -14.75
CA GLN A 361 9.23 3.82 -14.16
C GLN A 361 7.93 4.40 -14.71
N PHE A 362 7.04 4.85 -13.82
CA PHE A 362 5.87 5.62 -14.23
C PHE A 362 6.29 6.99 -14.73
N VAL A 363 6.07 7.31 -16.01
CA VAL A 363 6.60 8.53 -16.64
C VAL A 363 5.53 9.53 -17.04
N GLY A 364 4.29 9.11 -17.27
CA GLY A 364 3.22 10.05 -17.65
C GLY A 364 1.82 9.46 -17.59
N GLU A 365 0.83 10.35 -17.58
CA GLU A 365 -0.59 10.02 -17.63
C GLU A 365 -1.19 10.60 -18.91
N PHE A 366 -1.96 9.81 -19.65
CA PHE A 366 -2.72 10.32 -20.79
C PHE A 366 -3.93 11.12 -20.30
N THR A 367 -4.22 12.25 -20.94
CA THR A 367 -5.27 13.18 -20.46
C THR A 367 -6.65 12.92 -21.05
N GLY A 368 -6.76 12.01 -22.03
CA GLY A 368 -7.96 11.83 -22.85
C GLY A 368 -7.97 12.68 -24.12
N VAL A 369 -7.10 13.70 -24.21
CA VAL A 369 -7.07 14.64 -25.35
C VAL A 369 -6.18 14.12 -26.47
N ARG A 370 -6.64 14.27 -27.72
CA ARG A 370 -5.84 14.09 -28.93
C ARG A 370 -5.72 15.42 -29.70
N ARG A 371 -4.54 15.69 -30.26
CA ARG A 371 -4.27 16.82 -31.16
C ARG A 371 -3.59 16.29 -32.41
N ASP A 372 -4.24 16.46 -33.57
CA ASP A 372 -3.72 16.00 -34.87
C ASP A 372 -3.31 14.51 -34.87
N GLY A 373 -4.12 13.66 -34.22
CA GLY A 373 -3.85 12.22 -34.06
C GLY A 373 -2.90 11.86 -32.91
N LEU A 374 -2.16 12.82 -32.36
CA LEU A 374 -1.23 12.59 -31.25
C LEU A 374 -1.95 12.66 -29.91
N ALA A 375 -1.64 11.71 -29.02
CA ALA A 375 -2.20 11.64 -27.68
C ALA A 375 -1.44 12.53 -26.69
N GLU A 376 -2.18 13.33 -25.93
CA GLU A 376 -1.63 14.22 -24.93
C GLU A 376 -1.23 13.46 -23.65
N VAL A 377 0.00 13.67 -23.20
CA VAL A 377 0.58 13.07 -22.00
C VAL A 377 1.01 14.16 -21.02
N ASN A 378 0.44 14.12 -19.81
CA ASN A 378 0.89 14.88 -18.66
C ASN A 378 2.11 14.18 -18.04
N VAL A 379 3.29 14.74 -18.25
CA VAL A 379 4.57 14.16 -17.86
C VAL A 379 4.72 14.19 -16.34
N LYS A 380 5.26 13.10 -15.77
CA LYS A 380 5.55 12.96 -14.34
C LYS A 380 7.03 12.76 -14.06
N ASN A 381 7.68 11.91 -14.85
CA ASN A 381 9.13 11.69 -14.80
C ASN A 381 9.72 11.85 -16.20
N LYS A 382 11.04 12.03 -16.27
CA LYS A 382 11.75 12.21 -17.54
C LYS A 382 11.66 10.96 -18.42
N PHE A 383 11.49 11.16 -19.73
CA PHE A 383 11.65 10.14 -20.78
C PHE A 383 12.02 10.79 -22.11
N SER A 384 12.50 10.02 -23.07
CA SER A 384 13.04 10.51 -24.34
C SER A 384 12.56 9.69 -25.54
N CYS A 385 12.70 10.25 -26.75
CA CYS A 385 12.66 9.47 -27.98
C CYS A 385 13.71 8.34 -27.92
N GLY A 386 13.36 7.16 -28.42
CA GLY A 386 14.15 5.94 -28.34
C GLY A 386 13.89 5.08 -27.09
N ASP A 387 13.22 5.63 -26.06
CA ASP A 387 12.87 4.85 -24.88
C ASP A 387 11.84 3.76 -25.24
N SER A 388 12.06 2.54 -24.73
CA SER A 388 11.06 1.47 -24.74
C SER A 388 10.03 1.74 -23.66
N VAL A 389 8.75 1.75 -24.02
CA VAL A 389 7.66 2.09 -23.13
C VAL A 389 6.50 1.09 -23.19
N GLU A 390 5.72 1.08 -22.12
CA GLU A 390 4.45 0.38 -22.00
C GLU A 390 3.34 1.39 -21.72
N MET A 391 2.34 1.44 -22.61
CA MET A 391 1.06 2.09 -22.35
C MET A 391 0.14 1.08 -21.67
N MET A 392 -0.09 1.29 -20.38
CA MET A 392 -1.02 0.54 -19.58
C MET A 392 -2.42 1.13 -19.77
N THR A 393 -3.40 0.28 -20.13
CA THR A 393 -4.82 0.67 -20.26
C THR A 393 -5.73 -0.29 -19.51
N PRO A 394 -6.97 0.11 -19.17
CA PRO A 394 -7.97 -0.79 -18.60
C PRO A 394 -8.20 -2.09 -19.40
N ASN A 395 -8.02 -2.04 -20.72
CA ASN A 395 -8.30 -3.16 -21.63
C ASN A 395 -7.07 -4.00 -21.98
N GLY A 396 -5.88 -3.61 -21.51
CA GLY A 396 -4.62 -4.29 -21.82
C GLY A 396 -3.44 -3.34 -21.91
N ASN A 397 -2.25 -3.92 -22.04
CA ASN A 397 -1.00 -3.16 -22.13
C ASN A 397 -0.46 -3.22 -23.56
N ILE A 398 0.11 -2.10 -24.03
CA ILE A 398 0.66 -1.96 -25.37
C ILE A 398 2.13 -1.54 -25.23
N GLN A 399 3.04 -2.32 -25.81
CA GLN A 399 4.47 -1.99 -25.81
C GLN A 399 4.89 -1.37 -27.14
N PHE A 400 5.69 -0.32 -27.08
CA PHE A 400 6.24 0.37 -28.25
C PHE A 400 7.51 1.15 -27.89
N THR A 401 8.19 1.66 -28.91
CA THR A 401 9.31 2.60 -28.75
C THR A 401 8.84 4.00 -29.11
N ILE A 402 9.25 5.01 -28.34
CA ILE A 402 8.90 6.39 -28.64
C ILE A 402 9.74 6.89 -29.82
N ASP A 403 9.18 6.91 -31.02
CA ASP A 403 9.92 7.37 -32.20
C ASP A 403 9.97 8.89 -32.30
N THR A 404 8.85 9.55 -32.00
CA THR A 404 8.71 11.01 -32.11
C THR A 404 7.80 11.57 -31.02
N MET A 405 8.06 12.81 -30.61
CA MET A 405 7.22 13.55 -29.67
C MET A 405 7.11 15.02 -30.05
N GLN A 406 6.01 15.66 -29.66
CA GLN A 406 5.86 17.11 -29.74
C GLN A 406 5.64 17.72 -28.36
N ASN A 407 6.14 18.93 -28.13
CA ASN A 407 5.83 19.69 -26.92
C ASN A 407 4.44 20.36 -26.99
N ALA A 408 4.06 21.03 -25.89
CA ALA A 408 2.84 21.83 -25.79
C ALA A 408 2.62 22.80 -26.97
N LYS A 409 3.69 23.35 -27.55
CA LYS A 409 3.67 24.31 -28.66
C LYS A 409 3.62 23.67 -30.06
N GLY A 410 3.57 22.33 -30.15
CA GLY A 410 3.58 21.61 -31.43
C GLY A 410 4.95 21.49 -32.08
N GLN A 411 6.02 21.82 -31.34
CA GLN A 411 7.38 21.69 -31.85
C GLN A 411 7.93 20.29 -31.53
N PRO A 412 8.66 19.64 -32.45
CA PRO A 412 9.36 18.39 -32.18
C PRO A 412 10.26 18.52 -30.95
N THR A 413 10.32 17.48 -30.13
CA THR A 413 11.18 17.42 -28.96
C THR A 413 11.62 16.00 -28.69
N ASP A 414 12.90 15.82 -28.35
CA ASP A 414 13.46 14.50 -28.07
C ASP A 414 13.33 14.10 -26.60
N VAL A 415 12.98 15.04 -25.72
CA VAL A 415 12.98 14.83 -24.27
C VAL A 415 11.74 15.43 -23.62
N ALA A 416 11.03 14.62 -22.85
CA ALA A 416 10.04 15.05 -21.89
C ALA A 416 10.75 15.28 -20.53
N PRO A 417 10.92 16.52 -20.06
CA PRO A 417 11.86 16.85 -18.97
C PRO A 417 11.37 16.48 -17.56
N GLY A 418 10.07 16.19 -17.37
CA GLY A 418 9.52 15.79 -16.08
C GLY A 418 8.20 16.49 -15.73
N ASN A 419 7.85 16.47 -14.45
CA ASN A 419 6.58 17.00 -13.93
C ASN A 419 6.35 18.47 -14.34
N GLY A 420 5.10 18.80 -14.70
CA GLY A 420 4.68 20.14 -15.13
C GLY A 420 4.75 20.36 -16.65
N HIS A 421 5.20 19.37 -17.42
CA HIS A 421 5.25 19.42 -18.87
C HIS A 421 4.16 18.57 -19.53
N ILE A 422 3.74 19.00 -20.72
CA ILE A 422 2.84 18.25 -21.59
C ILE A 422 3.57 17.94 -22.89
N VAL A 423 3.49 16.68 -23.31
CA VAL A 423 3.98 16.23 -24.60
C VAL A 423 2.86 15.48 -25.34
N TYR A 424 3.03 15.34 -26.65
CA TYR A 424 2.11 14.61 -27.52
C TYR A 424 2.86 13.48 -28.22
N LEU A 425 2.31 12.27 -28.15
CA LEU A 425 2.93 11.04 -28.67
C LEU A 425 2.02 10.36 -29.70
N PRO A 426 2.58 9.72 -30.74
CA PRO A 426 1.80 8.85 -31.61
C PRO A 426 1.44 7.56 -30.85
N VAL A 427 0.14 7.26 -30.77
CA VAL A 427 -0.40 5.98 -30.26
C VAL A 427 -1.58 5.57 -31.13
N PRO A 428 -1.90 4.26 -31.26
CA PRO A 428 -3.00 3.81 -32.12
C PRO A 428 -4.31 4.56 -31.85
N ASP A 429 -5.03 4.94 -32.91
CA ASP A 429 -6.23 5.78 -32.84
C ASP A 429 -7.43 5.08 -32.18
N ASP A 430 -7.47 3.75 -32.26
CA ASP A 430 -8.52 2.89 -31.69
C ASP A 430 -8.36 2.68 -30.17
N VAL A 431 -7.23 3.11 -29.60
CA VAL A 431 -6.97 2.98 -28.16
C VAL A 431 -7.58 4.15 -27.40
N SER A 432 -8.45 3.82 -26.43
CA SER A 432 -8.95 4.80 -25.47
C SER A 432 -7.81 5.31 -24.59
N LEU A 433 -7.77 6.63 -24.42
CA LEU A 433 -6.80 7.32 -23.58
C LEU A 433 -7.29 7.44 -22.13
N ASP A 434 -8.56 7.12 -21.86
CA ASP A 434 -9.14 7.22 -20.53
C ASP A 434 -8.45 6.25 -19.57
N TYR A 435 -7.91 6.79 -18.47
CA TYR A 435 -7.13 6.07 -17.48
C TYR A 435 -5.87 5.38 -18.03
N ALA A 436 -5.39 5.78 -19.22
CA ALA A 436 -4.15 5.23 -19.76
C ALA A 436 -2.93 5.85 -19.06
N LEU A 437 -1.94 5.02 -18.77
CA LEU A 437 -0.70 5.39 -18.09
C LEU A 437 0.50 4.98 -18.94
N LEU A 438 1.53 5.82 -18.96
CA LEU A 438 2.77 5.58 -19.69
C LEU A 438 3.88 5.19 -18.71
N LEU A 439 4.49 4.04 -18.98
CA LEU A 439 5.61 3.48 -18.22
C LEU A 439 6.83 3.38 -19.12
N ARG A 440 7.98 3.75 -18.61
CA ARG A 440 9.26 3.52 -19.28
C ARG A 440 9.90 2.24 -18.75
N ASN A 441 10.33 1.38 -19.66
CA ASN A 441 11.09 0.19 -19.33
C ASN A 441 12.54 0.59 -19.03
N LEU A 442 13.13 0.05 -17.96
CA LEU A 442 14.47 0.38 -17.48
C LEU A 442 15.43 -0.80 -17.77
N PRO A 443 16.23 -0.76 -18.86
CA PRO A 443 17.22 -1.79 -19.14
C PRO A 443 18.48 -1.55 -18.30
N GLY A 444 18.52 -2.09 -17.08
CA GLY A 444 19.70 -2.02 -16.21
C GLY A 444 19.86 -0.72 -15.41
N THR A 445 18.79 0.06 -15.26
CA THR A 445 18.72 1.26 -14.39
C THR A 445 17.60 1.12 -13.36
N THR A 446 17.51 2.01 -12.37
CA THR A 446 16.47 1.95 -11.33
C THR A 446 15.66 3.24 -11.26
N THR A 447 14.48 3.21 -10.64
CA THR A 447 13.69 4.44 -10.41
C THR A 447 14.40 5.50 -9.58
N ARG A 448 15.52 5.17 -8.92
CA ARG A 448 16.38 6.11 -8.18
C ARG A 448 17.49 6.68 -9.05
N ASN A 449 18.11 5.83 -9.88
CA ASN A 449 19.10 6.24 -10.89
C ASN A 449 18.59 5.90 -12.30
N PRO A 450 17.58 6.65 -12.79
CA PRO A 450 16.82 6.26 -13.98
C PRO A 450 17.50 6.66 -15.30
N ASN A 451 18.65 7.32 -15.26
CA ASN A 451 19.42 7.69 -16.44
C ASN A 451 20.84 7.14 -16.26
N VAL A 452 21.33 6.39 -17.25
CA VAL A 452 22.78 6.16 -17.40
C VAL A 452 23.36 7.48 -17.93
N GLU A 453 24.45 7.97 -17.35
CA GLU A 453 25.17 9.15 -17.87
C GLU A 453 25.63 8.95 -19.32
#